data_AF-A0A7G9SRU2-F1
#
_entry.id   AF-A0A7G9SRU2-F1
#
_cell.length_a   1.000
_cell.length_b   1.000
_cell.length_c   1.000
_cell.angle_alpha   90.00
_cell.angle_beta   90.00
_cell.angle_gamma   90.00
#
_symmetry.space_group_name_H-M   'P 1'
#
loop_
_entity.id
_entity.type
_entity.pdbx_description
1 polymer ?
#
loop_
_entity_poly.entity_id
_entity_poly.type
_entity_poly.pdbx_seq_one_letter_code
_entity_poly.pdbx_strand_id
1 'polypeptide(L)'
;METAALNLALMFRAAQEPQRARAALEDALARNGGSVRLHQVNAGLCRLAGDAEATRRHASAALAILLPTLLPAKLPEDGSEPAADVAQAHLLAAMTDACDRLQHAGIAHVLIGGVVLGIAREGNPFVGDKDIDIALDDGVDRDAVAAAFAAGFTPVRVPAAHARDARRWCMGYTHEVTGIGIDLFFMQRGDTTIRQGLGWPDQLLYDYPSFVPGMLAWRGRDWPVPAPLEAYLASNYGDDWRSPWREVGDGRRFDKRWFDTQVSCPGLVAESIPRAVNLVLLRLIASLRQGQWAKALALCDQVLVREFIGEVEAVRRHLLGAGIQ
;
A
#
# COMPACT_ATOMS: atom_id res chain seq x y z
N MET A 1 -15.30 -27.38 -9.57
CA MET A 1 -15.91 -26.83 -8.35
C MET A 1 -15.27 -25.50 -7.94
N GLU A 2 -13.96 -25.46 -7.67
CA GLU A 2 -13.24 -24.21 -7.32
C GLU A 2 -13.52 -23.05 -8.30
N THR A 3 -13.29 -23.26 -9.60
CA THR A 3 -13.53 -22.22 -10.63
C THR A 3 -14.96 -21.68 -10.62
N ALA A 4 -15.95 -22.56 -10.41
CA ALA A 4 -17.35 -22.17 -10.36
C ALA A 4 -17.65 -21.29 -9.13
N ALA A 5 -17.13 -21.66 -7.96
CA ALA A 5 -17.29 -20.88 -6.74
C ALA A 5 -16.62 -19.51 -6.85
N LEU A 6 -15.43 -19.44 -7.45
CA LEU A 6 -14.73 -18.18 -7.68
C LEU A 6 -15.49 -17.26 -8.63
N ASN A 7 -15.98 -17.79 -9.76
CA ASN A 7 -16.78 -17.03 -10.71
C ASN A 7 -18.07 -16.53 -10.05
N LEU A 8 -18.75 -17.38 -9.28
CA LEU A 8 -19.96 -17.02 -8.56
C LEU A 8 -19.70 -15.94 -7.50
N ALA A 9 -18.61 -16.05 -6.73
CA ALA A 9 -18.22 -15.03 -5.76
C ALA A 9 -17.89 -13.69 -6.43
N LEU A 10 -17.24 -13.70 -7.60
CA LEU A 10 -17.00 -12.50 -8.40
C LEU A 10 -18.31 -11.87 -8.89
N MET A 11 -19.27 -12.69 -9.35
CA MET A 11 -20.60 -12.21 -9.75
C MET A 11 -21.35 -11.57 -8.57
N PHE A 12 -21.39 -12.22 -7.41
CA PHE A 12 -22.02 -11.65 -6.21
C PHE A 12 -21.35 -10.36 -5.76
N ARG A 13 -20.01 -10.27 -5.83
CA ARG A 13 -19.29 -9.03 -5.55
C ARG A 13 -19.66 -7.91 -6.53
N ALA A 14 -19.75 -8.22 -7.82
CA ALA A 14 -20.18 -7.26 -8.84
C ALA A 14 -21.62 -6.78 -8.62
N ALA A 15 -22.49 -7.66 -8.11
CA ALA A 15 -23.86 -7.37 -7.70
C ALA A 15 -23.97 -6.69 -6.32
N GLN A 16 -22.84 -6.36 -5.67
CA GLN A 16 -22.79 -5.78 -4.31
C GLN A 16 -23.44 -6.66 -3.23
N GLU A 17 -23.31 -7.98 -3.35
CA GLU A 17 -23.80 -8.98 -2.40
C GLU A 17 -22.65 -9.73 -1.68
N PRO A 18 -21.83 -9.05 -0.86
CA PRO A 18 -20.61 -9.62 -0.29
C PRO A 18 -20.86 -10.83 0.63
N GLN A 19 -22.03 -10.89 1.29
CA GLN A 19 -22.39 -12.03 2.14
C GLN A 19 -22.62 -13.30 1.31
N ARG A 20 -23.27 -13.18 0.15
CA ARG A 20 -23.48 -14.32 -0.76
C ARG A 20 -22.18 -14.75 -1.42
N ALA A 21 -21.30 -13.80 -1.76
CA ALA A 21 -19.96 -14.10 -2.22
C ALA A 21 -19.17 -14.94 -1.19
N ARG A 22 -19.20 -14.52 0.08
CA ARG A 22 -18.54 -15.25 1.18
C ARG A 22 -19.15 -16.64 1.40
N ALA A 23 -20.47 -16.76 1.47
CA ALA A 23 -21.16 -18.05 1.65
C ALA A 23 -20.81 -19.06 0.53
N ALA A 24 -20.73 -18.59 -0.72
CA ALA A 24 -20.33 -19.45 -1.85
C ALA A 24 -18.89 -19.96 -1.73
N LEU A 25 -17.97 -19.13 -1.23
CA LEU A 25 -16.59 -19.55 -0.96
C LEU A 25 -16.49 -20.48 0.24
N GLU A 26 -17.27 -20.25 1.30
CA GLU A 26 -17.30 -21.09 2.49
C GLU A 26 -17.82 -22.51 2.17
N ASP A 27 -18.89 -22.67 1.37
CA ASP A 27 -19.33 -24.00 0.90
C ASP A 27 -18.25 -24.69 0.04
N ALA A 28 -17.59 -23.94 -0.84
CA ALA A 28 -16.51 -24.49 -1.65
C ALA A 28 -15.30 -24.91 -0.81
N LEU A 29 -14.95 -24.15 0.24
CA LEU A 29 -13.89 -24.48 1.19
C LEU A 29 -14.24 -25.68 2.05
N ALA A 30 -15.52 -25.85 2.45
CA ALA A 30 -15.96 -27.03 3.18
C ALA A 30 -15.75 -28.32 2.36
N ARG A 31 -15.82 -28.24 1.03
CA ARG A 31 -15.59 -29.36 0.11
C ARG A 31 -14.15 -29.48 -0.37
N ASN A 32 -13.39 -28.39 -0.35
CA ASN A 32 -12.00 -28.32 -0.81
C ASN A 32 -11.16 -27.37 0.06
N GLY A 33 -10.92 -27.78 1.32
CA GLY A 33 -10.13 -27.00 2.27
C GLY A 33 -8.66 -26.84 1.87
N GLY A 34 -8.17 -27.62 0.90
CA GLY A 34 -6.79 -27.53 0.38
C GLY A 34 -6.59 -26.50 -0.73
N SER A 35 -7.58 -25.65 -1.04
CA SER A 35 -7.43 -24.64 -2.12
C SER A 35 -6.86 -23.32 -1.61
N VAL A 36 -5.60 -23.05 -1.97
CA VAL A 36 -4.94 -21.75 -1.72
C VAL A 36 -5.75 -20.59 -2.31
N ARG A 37 -6.30 -20.75 -3.52
CA ARG A 37 -7.00 -19.67 -4.22
C ARG A 37 -8.34 -19.34 -3.55
N LEU A 38 -9.09 -20.33 -3.09
CA LEU A 38 -10.32 -20.10 -2.33
C LEU A 38 -10.03 -19.37 -1.02
N HIS A 39 -9.02 -19.82 -0.27
CA HIS A 39 -8.61 -19.15 0.96
C HIS A 39 -8.15 -17.69 0.72
N GLN A 40 -7.31 -17.45 -0.30
CA GLN A 40 -6.84 -16.10 -0.62
C GLN A 40 -8.00 -15.15 -0.99
N VAL A 41 -8.95 -15.62 -1.81
CA VAL A 41 -10.10 -14.79 -2.22
C VAL A 41 -11.03 -14.55 -1.04
N ASN A 42 -11.27 -15.55 -0.19
CA ASN A 42 -12.11 -15.38 1.00
C ASN A 42 -11.47 -14.42 2.02
N ALA A 43 -10.16 -14.51 2.23
CA ALA A 43 -9.42 -13.54 3.05
C ALA A 43 -9.58 -12.11 2.50
N GLY A 44 -9.52 -11.93 1.18
CA GLY A 44 -9.79 -10.66 0.53
C GLY A 44 -11.21 -10.13 0.80
N LEU A 45 -12.24 -11.00 0.75
CA LEU A 45 -13.62 -10.60 1.07
C LEU A 45 -13.81 -10.26 2.55
N CYS A 46 -13.21 -11.03 3.46
CA CYS A 46 -13.21 -10.73 4.89
C CYS A 46 -12.57 -9.37 5.18
N ARG A 47 -11.45 -9.04 4.50
CA ARG A 47 -10.81 -7.72 4.60
C ARG A 47 -11.76 -6.61 4.17
N LEU A 48 -12.43 -6.76 3.03
CA LEU A 48 -13.41 -5.77 2.55
C LEU A 48 -14.61 -5.61 3.51
N ALA A 49 -14.93 -6.65 4.28
CA ALA A 49 -15.97 -6.62 5.31
C ALA A 49 -15.48 -6.08 6.67
N GLY A 50 -14.19 -5.76 6.82
CA GLY A 50 -13.60 -5.33 8.10
C GLY A 50 -13.37 -6.46 9.12
N ASP A 51 -13.50 -7.72 8.71
CA ASP A 51 -13.34 -8.91 9.55
C ASP A 51 -11.86 -9.33 9.60
N ALA A 52 -11.08 -8.68 10.46
CA ALA A 52 -9.64 -8.89 10.57
C ALA A 52 -9.28 -10.31 11.01
N GLU A 53 -10.07 -10.93 11.88
CA GLU A 53 -9.82 -12.28 12.38
C GLU A 53 -10.06 -13.33 11.27
N ALA A 54 -11.19 -13.25 10.55
CA ALA A 54 -11.43 -14.17 9.45
C ALA A 54 -10.43 -13.97 8.31
N THR A 55 -10.03 -12.72 8.04
CA THR A 55 -8.95 -12.41 7.09
C THR A 55 -7.67 -13.15 7.47
N ARG A 56 -7.27 -13.04 8.74
CA ARG A 56 -6.08 -13.72 9.28
C ARG A 56 -6.15 -15.21 9.09
N ARG A 57 -7.25 -15.83 9.53
CA ARG A 57 -7.47 -17.27 9.49
C ARG A 57 -7.36 -17.81 8.06
N HIS A 58 -8.00 -17.15 7.09
CA HIS A 58 -7.93 -17.61 5.70
C HIS A 58 -6.56 -17.35 5.06
N ALA A 59 -5.89 -16.24 5.38
CA ALA A 59 -4.55 -15.97 4.87
C ALA A 59 -3.50 -16.95 5.43
N SER A 60 -3.52 -17.25 6.74
CA SER A 60 -2.65 -18.27 7.34
C SER A 60 -2.89 -19.66 6.75
N ALA A 61 -4.16 -20.06 6.57
CA ALA A 61 -4.48 -21.33 5.93
C ALA A 61 -3.93 -21.40 4.48
N ALA A 62 -4.06 -20.33 3.70
CA ALA A 62 -3.48 -20.26 2.36
C ALA A 62 -1.95 -20.45 2.37
N LEU A 63 -1.24 -19.81 3.31
CA LEU A 63 0.21 -19.97 3.47
C LEU A 63 0.59 -21.40 3.86
N ALA A 64 -0.11 -22.00 4.82
CA ALA A 64 0.15 -23.38 5.26
C ALA A 64 -0.04 -24.41 4.13
N ILE A 65 -1.06 -24.22 3.29
CA ILE A 65 -1.33 -25.07 2.12
C ILE A 65 -0.27 -24.83 1.02
N LEU A 66 0.13 -23.58 0.81
CA LEU A 66 1.07 -23.21 -0.24
C LEU A 66 2.49 -23.71 0.07
N LEU A 67 2.91 -23.64 1.33
CA LEU A 67 4.28 -23.92 1.78
C LEU A 67 4.89 -25.22 1.23
N PRO A 68 4.24 -26.40 1.31
CA PRO A 68 4.82 -27.66 0.81
C PRO A 68 5.02 -27.70 -0.71
N THR A 69 4.37 -26.80 -1.44
CA THR A 69 4.43 -26.73 -2.91
C THR A 69 5.43 -25.68 -3.42
N LEU A 70 6.00 -24.88 -2.51
CA LEU A 70 6.99 -23.88 -2.87
C LEU A 70 8.29 -24.56 -3.33
N LEU A 71 8.54 -24.47 -4.63
CA LEU A 71 9.81 -24.82 -5.25
C LEU A 71 10.54 -23.53 -5.62
N PRO A 72 11.22 -22.87 -4.66
CA PRO A 72 12.03 -21.69 -4.96
C PRO A 72 13.14 -22.07 -5.93
N ALA A 73 12.90 -21.82 -7.21
CA ALA A 73 13.94 -21.85 -8.24
C ALA A 73 14.68 -20.51 -8.25
N LYS A 74 15.93 -20.54 -8.74
CA LYS A 74 16.74 -19.34 -8.95
C LYS A 74 15.92 -18.32 -9.76
N LEU A 75 15.91 -17.07 -9.30
CA LEU A 75 15.13 -15.97 -9.88
C LEU A 75 15.32 -15.91 -11.41
N PRO A 76 14.24 -15.85 -12.21
CA PRO A 76 14.33 -15.27 -13.55
C PRO A 76 14.88 -13.85 -13.42
N GLU A 77 15.80 -13.45 -14.30
CA GLU A 77 16.25 -12.06 -14.39
C GLU A 77 15.03 -11.15 -14.65
N ASP A 78 14.95 -10.04 -13.93
CA ASP A 78 13.80 -9.11 -13.95
C ASP A 78 13.45 -8.75 -15.41
N GLY A 79 12.17 -8.90 -15.75
CA GLY A 79 11.64 -8.53 -17.06
C GLY A 79 11.81 -7.03 -17.31
N SER A 80 12.09 -6.66 -18.56
CA SER A 80 12.36 -5.29 -18.98
C SER A 80 11.31 -4.30 -18.47
N GLU A 81 11.71 -3.41 -17.57
CA GLU A 81 10.91 -2.26 -17.17
C GLU A 81 10.69 -1.33 -18.38
N PRO A 82 9.56 -0.61 -18.45
CA PRO A 82 9.40 0.47 -19.42
C PRO A 82 10.56 1.46 -19.29
N ALA A 83 10.97 2.07 -20.41
CA ALA A 83 12.09 3.02 -20.42
C ALA A 83 11.87 4.11 -19.36
N ALA A 84 12.77 4.17 -18.38
CA ALA A 84 12.65 4.98 -17.16
C ALA A 84 12.29 6.45 -17.43
N ASP A 85 12.75 7.00 -18.55
CA ASP A 85 12.53 8.39 -18.94
C ASP A 85 11.06 8.74 -19.19
N VAL A 86 10.28 7.84 -19.81
CA VAL A 86 8.85 8.10 -20.11
C VAL A 86 8.03 8.09 -18.82
N ALA A 87 8.31 7.13 -17.93
CA ALA A 87 7.64 7.04 -16.63
C ALA A 87 7.91 8.28 -15.77
N GLN A 88 9.15 8.76 -15.74
CA GLN A 88 9.51 9.99 -15.02
C GLN A 88 8.82 11.23 -15.60
N ALA A 89 8.72 11.34 -16.93
CA ALA A 89 8.02 12.46 -17.56
C ALA A 89 6.52 12.45 -17.24
N HIS A 90 5.88 11.28 -17.24
CA HIS A 90 4.47 11.13 -16.87
C HIS A 90 4.23 11.50 -15.40
N LEU A 91 5.09 11.06 -14.49
CA LEU A 91 4.99 11.41 -13.08
C LEU A 91 5.17 12.92 -12.86
N LEU A 92 6.18 13.53 -13.48
CA LEU A 92 6.39 14.98 -13.40
C LEU A 92 5.18 15.76 -13.94
N ALA A 93 4.60 15.34 -15.06
CA ALA A 93 3.42 15.99 -15.64
C ALA A 93 2.20 15.89 -14.71
N ALA A 94 1.92 14.69 -14.16
CA ALA A 94 0.82 14.48 -13.23
C ALA A 94 0.99 15.26 -11.92
N MET A 95 2.21 15.27 -11.37
CA MET A 95 2.55 16.00 -10.15
C MET A 95 2.42 17.51 -10.35
N THR A 96 2.90 18.02 -11.48
CA THR A 96 2.77 19.43 -11.86
C THR A 96 1.30 19.84 -11.95
N ASP A 97 0.48 19.12 -12.72
CA ASP A 97 -0.94 19.46 -12.91
C ASP A 97 -1.73 19.38 -11.58
N ALA A 98 -1.50 18.34 -10.78
CA ALA A 98 -2.15 18.18 -9.47
C ALA A 98 -1.80 19.32 -8.49
N CYS A 99 -0.51 19.65 -8.35
CA CYS A 99 -0.07 20.76 -7.49
C CYS A 99 -0.56 22.12 -7.99
N ASP A 100 -0.52 22.36 -9.30
CA ASP A 100 -1.01 23.60 -9.89
C ASP A 100 -2.51 23.78 -9.62
N ARG A 101 -3.32 22.72 -9.74
CA ARG A 101 -4.76 22.80 -9.44
C ARG A 101 -5.06 23.14 -8.00
N LEU A 102 -4.36 22.50 -7.07
CA LEU A 102 -4.49 22.82 -5.65
C LEU A 102 -4.09 24.27 -5.38
N GLN A 103 -2.99 24.73 -5.99
CA GLN A 103 -2.53 26.12 -5.86
C GLN A 103 -3.55 27.13 -6.44
N HIS A 104 -4.08 26.89 -7.65
CA HIS A 104 -5.08 27.76 -8.27
C HIS A 104 -6.39 27.80 -7.47
N ALA A 105 -6.75 26.69 -6.80
CA ALA A 105 -7.89 26.62 -5.90
C ALA A 105 -7.63 27.26 -4.52
N GLY A 106 -6.41 27.75 -4.26
CA GLY A 106 -6.02 28.32 -2.95
C GLY A 106 -5.90 27.27 -1.84
N ILE A 107 -5.70 25.99 -2.20
CA ILE A 107 -5.60 24.87 -1.25
C ILE A 107 -4.12 24.64 -0.92
N ALA A 108 -3.76 24.90 0.33
CA ALA A 108 -2.44 24.59 0.85
C ALA A 108 -2.19 23.07 0.84
N HIS A 109 -1.01 22.66 0.38
CA HIS A 109 -0.66 21.26 0.22
C HIS A 109 0.85 21.07 0.36
N VAL A 110 1.26 19.83 0.63
CA VAL A 110 2.66 19.40 0.52
C VAL A 110 2.72 18.02 -0.13
N LEU A 111 3.73 17.77 -0.96
CA LEU A 111 4.07 16.44 -1.44
C LEU A 111 4.56 15.59 -0.27
N ILE A 112 4.19 14.32 -0.26
CA ILE A 112 4.59 13.34 0.75
C ILE A 112 4.95 11.99 0.10
N GLY A 113 5.24 10.99 0.94
CA GLY A 113 5.33 9.62 0.47
C GLY A 113 6.53 9.30 -0.43
N GLY A 114 6.33 8.33 -1.32
CA GLY A 114 7.40 7.70 -2.11
C GLY A 114 8.13 8.68 -3.03
N VAL A 115 7.40 9.59 -3.68
CA VAL A 115 7.96 10.59 -4.59
C VAL A 115 8.95 11.50 -3.88
N VAL A 116 8.60 11.99 -2.68
CA VAL A 116 9.48 12.86 -1.89
C VAL A 116 10.70 12.07 -1.41
N LEU A 117 10.51 10.82 -0.97
CA LEU A 117 11.62 9.95 -0.59
C LEU A 117 12.59 9.73 -1.76
N GLY A 118 12.08 9.42 -2.96
CA GLY A 118 12.89 9.22 -4.16
C GLY A 118 13.72 10.46 -4.48
N ILE A 119 13.07 11.63 -4.59
CA ILE A 119 13.78 12.89 -4.87
C ILE A 119 14.85 13.18 -3.81
N ALA A 120 14.53 13.02 -2.52
CA ALA A 120 15.46 13.33 -1.43
C ALA A 120 16.62 12.33 -1.33
N ARG A 121 16.42 11.06 -1.71
CA ARG A 121 17.43 10.00 -1.60
C ARG A 121 18.28 9.86 -2.86
N GLU A 122 17.65 9.90 -4.04
CA GLU A 122 18.24 9.54 -5.33
C GLU A 122 18.26 10.70 -6.33
N GLY A 123 17.74 11.87 -5.94
CA GLY A 123 17.62 13.04 -6.81
C GLY A 123 16.52 12.91 -7.85
N ASN A 124 15.79 11.79 -7.91
CA ASN A 124 14.65 11.54 -8.78
C ASN A 124 13.66 10.57 -8.09
N PRO A 125 12.36 10.60 -8.46
CA PRO A 125 11.40 9.57 -8.07
C PRO A 125 11.86 8.16 -8.47
N PHE A 126 11.40 7.13 -7.76
CA PHE A 126 11.83 5.77 -8.05
C PHE A 126 11.30 5.30 -9.41
N VAL A 127 12.07 4.44 -10.07
CA VAL A 127 11.60 3.79 -11.29
C VAL A 127 10.39 2.92 -10.94
N GLY A 128 9.29 3.12 -11.66
CA GLY A 128 8.04 2.42 -11.41
C GLY A 128 7.15 3.01 -10.31
N ASP A 129 7.49 4.18 -9.75
CA ASP A 129 6.53 4.96 -8.95
C ASP A 129 5.25 5.17 -9.77
N LYS A 130 4.12 4.76 -9.20
CA LYS A 130 2.81 4.63 -9.89
C LYS A 130 1.79 5.66 -9.43
N ASP A 131 2.07 6.31 -8.31
CA ASP A 131 1.20 7.22 -7.59
C ASP A 131 1.99 8.39 -7.00
N ILE A 132 1.26 9.48 -6.75
CA ILE A 132 1.75 10.69 -6.09
C ILE A 132 0.89 10.93 -4.86
N ASP A 133 1.54 10.98 -3.70
CA ASP A 133 0.88 11.26 -2.44
C ASP A 133 0.98 12.75 -2.10
N ILE A 134 -0.15 13.38 -1.78
CA ILE A 134 -0.23 14.80 -1.41
C ILE A 134 -0.97 14.93 -0.08
N ALA A 135 -0.38 15.64 0.87
CA ALA A 135 -1.00 15.96 2.14
C ALA A 135 -1.74 17.30 2.06
N LEU A 136 -2.97 17.30 2.54
CA LEU A 136 -3.86 18.46 2.71
C LEU A 136 -4.21 18.62 4.19
N ASP A 137 -4.59 19.83 4.59
CA ASP A 137 -5.12 20.06 5.93
C ASP A 137 -6.51 19.44 6.08
N ASP A 138 -6.79 18.81 7.24
CA ASP A 138 -8.11 18.22 7.53
C ASP A 138 -9.25 19.24 7.60
N GLY A 139 -8.98 20.55 7.65
CA GLY A 139 -9.99 21.60 7.58
C GLY A 139 -10.45 21.96 6.16
N VAL A 140 -9.76 21.49 5.10
CA VAL A 140 -10.05 21.88 3.71
C VAL A 140 -11.42 21.37 3.27
N ASP A 141 -12.18 22.18 2.53
CA ASP A 141 -13.44 21.76 1.93
C ASP A 141 -13.22 20.66 0.88
N ARG A 142 -13.72 19.45 1.13
CA ARG A 142 -13.58 18.28 0.25
C ARG A 142 -14.28 18.48 -1.10
N ASP A 143 -15.33 19.29 -1.15
CA ASP A 143 -16.04 19.55 -2.39
C ASP A 143 -15.28 20.58 -3.23
N ALA A 144 -14.56 21.52 -2.60
CA ALA A 144 -13.58 22.37 -3.29
C ALA A 144 -12.42 21.54 -3.87
N VAL A 145 -11.90 20.54 -3.13
CA VAL A 145 -10.91 19.60 -3.66
C VAL A 145 -11.49 18.85 -4.88
N ALA A 146 -12.69 18.28 -4.75
CA ALA A 146 -13.33 17.57 -5.86
C ALA A 146 -13.54 18.46 -7.09
N ALA A 147 -13.90 19.72 -6.90
CA ALA A 147 -14.04 20.69 -7.99
C ALA A 147 -12.71 20.97 -8.69
N ALA A 148 -11.59 21.10 -7.95
CA ALA A 148 -10.26 21.33 -8.53
C ALA A 148 -9.80 20.18 -9.44
N PHE A 149 -10.24 18.95 -9.14
CA PHE A 149 -9.93 17.72 -9.89
C PHE A 149 -11.09 17.26 -10.80
N ALA A 150 -12.09 18.10 -11.09
CA ALA A 150 -13.26 17.70 -11.87
C ALA A 150 -12.99 17.46 -13.37
N ALA A 151 -11.88 17.99 -13.90
CA ALA A 151 -11.50 17.88 -15.31
C ALA A 151 -10.07 17.36 -15.46
N GLY A 152 -9.84 16.36 -16.32
CA GLY A 152 -8.52 15.75 -16.54
C GLY A 152 -8.13 14.70 -15.50
N PHE A 153 -9.02 14.41 -14.54
CA PHE A 153 -8.81 13.41 -13.50
C PHE A 153 -10.08 12.58 -13.31
N THR A 154 -9.91 11.27 -13.21
CA THR A 154 -10.98 10.33 -12.89
C THR A 154 -10.89 9.92 -11.41
N PRO A 155 -11.95 10.09 -10.60
CA PRO A 155 -11.93 9.69 -9.19
C PRO A 155 -11.87 8.17 -9.03
N VAL A 156 -11.08 7.70 -8.05
CA VAL A 156 -11.04 6.28 -7.66
C VAL A 156 -12.38 5.90 -7.04
N ARG A 157 -13.00 4.83 -7.56
CA ARG A 157 -14.33 4.39 -7.15
C ARG A 157 -14.30 3.66 -5.81
N VAL A 158 -15.04 4.19 -4.85
CA VAL A 158 -15.34 3.55 -3.56
C VAL A 158 -16.83 3.19 -3.52
N PRO A 159 -17.23 2.02 -3.00
CA PRO A 159 -18.65 1.70 -2.82
C PRO A 159 -19.38 2.78 -2.01
N ALA A 160 -20.61 3.13 -2.41
CA ALA A 160 -21.37 4.23 -1.82
C ALA A 160 -21.51 4.10 -0.29
N ALA A 161 -21.67 2.87 0.21
CA ALA A 161 -21.76 2.56 1.65
C ALA A 161 -20.50 2.97 2.45
N HIS A 162 -19.35 3.09 1.79
CA HIS A 162 -18.06 3.42 2.41
C HIS A 162 -17.49 4.77 1.95
N ALA A 163 -18.14 5.46 1.00
CA ALA A 163 -17.60 6.68 0.40
C ALA A 163 -17.31 7.78 1.43
N ARG A 164 -18.18 7.97 2.42
CA ARG A 164 -17.97 8.96 3.50
C ARG A 164 -16.75 8.63 4.36
N ASP A 165 -16.59 7.36 4.72
CA ASP A 165 -15.46 6.90 5.56
C ASP A 165 -14.13 6.99 4.81
N ALA A 166 -14.11 6.60 3.53
CA ALA A 166 -12.94 6.75 2.68
C ALA A 166 -12.54 8.21 2.50
N ARG A 167 -13.49 9.08 2.09
CA ARG A 167 -13.26 10.52 1.86
C ARG A 167 -12.85 11.30 3.11
N ARG A 168 -13.08 10.76 4.31
CA ARG A 168 -12.58 11.36 5.55
C ARG A 168 -11.06 11.47 5.53
N TRP A 169 -10.39 10.44 4.99
CA TRP A 169 -8.95 10.27 5.11
C TRP A 169 -8.21 10.47 3.80
N CYS A 170 -8.77 10.00 2.68
CA CYS A 170 -8.11 10.08 1.38
C CYS A 170 -9.11 10.24 0.24
N MET A 171 -8.76 11.05 -0.75
CA MET A 171 -9.42 11.12 -2.05
C MET A 171 -8.43 10.76 -3.15
N GLY A 172 -8.64 9.60 -3.76
CA GLY A 172 -7.81 9.09 -4.86
C GLY A 172 -8.35 9.52 -6.23
N TYR A 173 -7.44 9.84 -7.14
CA TYR A 173 -7.70 10.20 -8.52
C TYR A 173 -6.72 9.49 -9.47
N THR A 174 -7.08 9.41 -10.75
CA THR A 174 -6.16 9.00 -11.82
C THR A 174 -6.06 10.15 -12.82
N HIS A 175 -4.83 10.62 -13.06
CA HIS A 175 -4.57 11.66 -14.06
C HIS A 175 -4.74 11.09 -15.46
N GLU A 176 -5.76 11.55 -16.20
CA GLU A 176 -6.25 10.89 -17.43
C GLU A 176 -5.20 10.83 -18.53
N VAL A 177 -4.33 11.85 -18.64
CA VAL A 177 -3.29 11.93 -19.67
C VAL A 177 -2.18 10.90 -19.45
N THR A 178 -1.81 10.66 -18.19
CA THR A 178 -0.60 9.89 -17.85
C THR A 178 -0.90 8.51 -17.27
N GLY A 179 -2.12 8.31 -16.75
CA GLY A 179 -2.51 7.12 -15.99
C GLY A 179 -1.99 7.08 -14.55
N ILE A 180 -1.23 8.08 -14.09
CA ILE A 180 -0.66 8.12 -12.74
C ILE A 180 -1.76 8.38 -11.69
N GLY A 181 -1.70 7.63 -10.59
CA GLY A 181 -2.58 7.85 -9.43
C GLY A 181 -2.19 9.08 -8.62
N ILE A 182 -3.16 9.81 -8.09
CA ILE A 182 -2.95 10.89 -7.13
C ILE A 182 -3.76 10.57 -5.87
N ASP A 183 -3.09 10.42 -4.73
CA ASP A 183 -3.74 10.19 -3.45
C ASP A 183 -3.65 11.45 -2.59
N LEU A 184 -4.81 12.08 -2.34
CA LEU A 184 -4.92 13.30 -1.54
C LEU A 184 -5.31 12.94 -0.10
N PHE A 185 -4.35 13.00 0.82
CA PHE A 185 -4.51 12.65 2.22
C PHE A 185 -4.91 13.86 3.07
N PHE A 186 -6.00 13.72 3.83
CA PHE A 186 -6.46 14.74 4.77
C PHE A 186 -5.83 14.49 6.15
N MET A 187 -4.95 15.41 6.55
CA MET A 187 -4.09 15.27 7.71
C MET A 187 -4.69 15.95 8.94
N GLN A 188 -5.07 15.16 9.95
CA GLN A 188 -5.61 15.66 11.22
C GLN A 188 -4.47 16.15 12.11
N ARG A 189 -4.40 17.47 12.33
CA ARG A 189 -3.39 18.08 13.21
C ARG A 189 -3.80 17.96 14.67
N GLY A 190 -2.92 17.41 15.49
CA GLY A 190 -2.93 17.55 16.94
C GLY A 190 -1.82 18.49 17.42
N ASP A 191 -1.65 18.58 18.73
CA ASP A 191 -0.68 19.50 19.35
C ASP A 191 0.76 19.18 18.98
N THR A 192 1.11 17.89 18.97
CA THR A 192 2.49 17.41 18.73
C THR A 192 2.60 16.44 17.55
N THR A 193 1.47 15.92 17.09
CA THR A 193 1.41 14.90 16.04
C THR A 193 0.45 15.30 14.93
N ILE A 194 0.69 14.76 13.74
CA ILE A 194 -0.23 14.79 12.61
C ILE A 194 -0.68 13.36 12.34
N ARG A 195 -1.98 13.14 12.31
CA ARG A 195 -2.59 11.85 12.01
C ARG A 195 -3.02 11.79 10.56
N GLN A 196 -2.55 10.77 9.85
CA GLN A 196 -3.02 10.35 8.53
C GLN A 196 -3.82 9.07 8.67
N GLY A 197 -4.71 8.84 7.70
CA GLY A 197 -5.35 7.55 7.57
C GLY A 197 -5.51 7.09 6.13
N LEU A 198 -5.80 5.80 6.01
CA LEU A 198 -6.46 5.17 4.87
C LEU A 198 -7.81 4.69 5.40
N GLY A 199 -8.91 5.15 4.81
CA GLY A 199 -10.25 4.69 5.20
C GLY A 199 -10.53 3.25 4.72
N TRP A 200 -11.79 2.94 4.47
CA TRP A 200 -12.17 1.65 3.91
C TRP A 200 -11.34 1.27 2.65
N PRO A 201 -10.90 0.01 2.49
CA PRO A 201 -11.15 -1.12 3.38
C PRO A 201 -10.09 -1.31 4.47
N ASP A 202 -8.94 -0.65 4.35
CA ASP A 202 -7.77 -0.97 5.16
C ASP A 202 -7.83 -0.34 6.55
N GLN A 203 -8.47 0.82 6.68
CA GLN A 203 -8.69 1.51 7.96
C GLN A 203 -7.39 1.60 8.77
N LEU A 204 -6.32 2.06 8.10
CA LEU A 204 -4.99 2.22 8.66
C LEU A 204 -4.81 3.66 9.12
N LEU A 205 -4.09 3.83 10.21
CA LEU A 205 -3.80 5.13 10.81
C LEU A 205 -2.31 5.21 11.10
N TYR A 206 -1.79 6.42 10.92
CA TYR A 206 -0.39 6.73 11.12
C TYR A 206 -0.29 8.04 11.89
N ASP A 207 0.55 8.06 12.91
CA ASP A 207 0.91 9.27 13.64
C ASP A 207 2.34 9.67 13.27
N TYR A 208 2.49 10.91 12.82
CA TYR A 208 3.78 11.52 12.51
C TYR A 208 4.05 12.68 13.46
N PRO A 209 5.33 13.05 13.66
CA PRO A 209 5.66 14.35 14.23
C PRO A 209 4.99 15.47 13.44
N SER A 210 4.51 16.50 14.15
CA SER A 210 3.99 17.68 13.48
C SER A 210 5.06 18.35 12.62
N PHE A 211 4.66 18.82 11.43
CA PHE A 211 5.51 19.52 10.49
C PHE A 211 4.81 20.75 9.92
N VAL A 212 5.64 21.68 9.44
CA VAL A 212 5.22 22.85 8.66
C VAL A 212 5.60 22.64 7.18
N PRO A 213 4.97 23.34 6.24
CA PRO A 213 5.43 23.36 4.85
C PRO A 213 6.84 23.97 4.75
N GLY A 214 7.71 23.30 4.03
CA GLY A 214 8.98 23.81 3.50
C GLY A 214 9.04 23.61 1.99
N MET A 215 10.21 23.84 1.40
CA MET A 215 10.41 23.75 -0.06
C MET A 215 11.56 22.81 -0.40
N LEU A 216 11.38 22.01 -1.45
CA LEU A 216 12.40 21.16 -2.06
C LEU A 216 12.57 21.58 -3.52
N ALA A 217 13.74 22.13 -3.85
CA ALA A 217 14.08 22.51 -5.22
C ALA A 217 14.39 21.27 -6.06
N TRP A 218 13.60 21.01 -7.09
CA TRP A 218 13.79 19.87 -8.00
C TRP A 218 13.28 20.18 -9.41
N ARG A 219 14.08 19.85 -10.42
CA ARG A 219 13.78 20.09 -11.86
C ARG A 219 13.38 21.55 -12.17
N GLY A 220 14.02 22.51 -11.50
CA GLY A 220 13.79 23.94 -11.72
C GLY A 220 12.51 24.49 -11.10
N ARG A 221 11.84 23.72 -10.25
CA ARG A 221 10.65 24.13 -9.48
C ARG A 221 10.87 23.88 -7.99
N ASP A 222 10.32 24.76 -7.17
CA ASP A 222 10.22 24.55 -5.73
C ASP A 222 8.94 23.81 -5.40
N TRP A 223 9.07 22.66 -4.77
CA TRP A 223 7.96 21.80 -4.39
C TRP A 223 7.66 21.91 -2.90
N PRO A 224 6.40 22.14 -2.50
CA PRO A 224 6.05 22.19 -1.09
C PRO A 224 6.18 20.78 -0.49
N VAL A 225 6.95 20.63 0.59
CA VAL A 225 7.20 19.36 1.28
C VAL A 225 7.13 19.56 2.81
N PRO A 226 7.01 18.51 3.62
CA PRO A 226 7.18 18.61 5.06
C PRO A 226 8.57 19.15 5.46
N ALA A 227 8.60 19.99 6.50
CA ALA A 227 9.82 20.50 7.13
C ALA A 227 9.81 20.31 8.66
N PRO A 228 10.93 19.85 9.27
CA PRO A 228 12.18 19.42 8.63
C PRO A 228 12.02 18.10 7.85
N LEU A 229 12.45 18.10 6.59
CA LEU A 229 12.21 16.99 5.65
C LEU A 229 12.81 15.67 6.15
N GLU A 230 14.01 15.71 6.73
CA GLU A 230 14.67 14.51 7.23
C GLU A 230 13.91 13.86 8.38
N ALA A 231 13.36 14.66 9.29
CA ALA A 231 12.57 14.16 10.41
C ALA A 231 11.27 13.50 9.92
N TYR A 232 10.61 14.14 8.95
CA TYR A 232 9.45 13.56 8.29
C TYR A 232 9.78 12.21 7.62
N LEU A 233 10.82 12.14 6.79
CA LEU A 233 11.22 10.90 6.12
C LEU A 233 11.64 9.82 7.12
N ALA A 234 12.37 10.16 8.18
CA ALA A 234 12.73 9.21 9.23
C ALA A 234 11.49 8.64 9.95
N SER A 235 10.49 9.47 10.23
CA SER A 235 9.22 9.00 10.82
C SER A 235 8.41 8.04 9.93
N ASN A 236 8.59 8.13 8.61
CA ASN A 236 7.86 7.30 7.64
C ASN A 236 8.62 6.03 7.25
N TYR A 237 9.95 6.11 7.17
CA TYR A 237 10.79 5.06 6.57
C TYR A 237 11.90 4.55 7.50
N GLY A 238 11.98 5.08 8.73
CA GLY A 238 13.02 4.83 9.73
C GLY A 238 14.27 5.69 9.52
N ASP A 239 15.14 5.71 10.54
CA ASP A 239 16.38 6.50 10.53
C ASP A 239 17.32 6.13 9.37
N ASP A 240 17.19 4.91 8.86
CA ASP A 240 17.94 4.39 7.73
C ASP A 240 17.32 4.74 6.37
N TRP A 241 16.39 5.71 6.28
CA TRP A 241 15.67 6.04 5.02
C TRP A 241 16.57 6.35 3.83
N ARG A 242 17.77 6.88 4.08
CA ARG A 242 18.79 7.16 3.06
C ARG A 242 19.46 5.91 2.49
N SER A 243 19.46 4.81 3.25
CA SER A 243 19.99 3.52 2.79
C SER A 243 18.97 2.85 1.86
N PRO A 244 19.41 2.26 0.74
CA PRO A 244 18.54 1.43 -0.10
C PRO A 244 18.23 0.07 0.56
N TRP A 245 18.85 -0.23 1.70
CA TRP A 245 18.64 -1.47 2.46
C TRP A 245 18.02 -1.18 3.82
N ARG A 246 17.15 -2.08 4.28
CA ARG A 246 16.58 -2.08 5.63
C ARG A 246 17.14 -3.25 6.43
N GLU A 247 17.66 -2.98 7.62
CA GLU A 247 18.00 -4.04 8.59
C GLU A 247 16.76 -4.48 9.38
N VAL A 248 16.68 -5.77 9.69
CA VAL A 248 15.66 -6.38 10.55
C VAL A 248 16.31 -7.06 11.74
N GLY A 249 15.54 -7.34 12.80
CA GLY A 249 16.04 -7.60 14.16
C GLY A 249 17.01 -8.78 14.36
N ASP A 250 17.22 -9.61 13.35
CA ASP A 250 18.21 -10.70 13.34
C ASP A 250 19.47 -10.37 12.51
N GLY A 251 19.71 -9.08 12.24
CA GLY A 251 20.87 -8.56 11.51
C GLY A 251 20.81 -8.76 9.99
N ARG A 252 19.74 -9.38 9.47
CA ARG A 252 19.51 -9.49 8.02
C ARG A 252 19.06 -8.17 7.45
N ARG A 253 19.21 -8.03 6.13
CA ARG A 253 18.81 -6.85 5.39
C ARG A 253 17.98 -7.25 4.18
N PHE A 254 17.00 -6.42 3.82
CA PHE A 254 16.27 -6.54 2.56
C PHE A 254 16.36 -5.23 1.77
N ASP A 255 16.21 -5.34 0.45
CA ASP A 255 16.17 -4.19 -0.46
C ASP A 255 14.88 -3.39 -0.24
N LYS A 256 15.00 -2.08 0.03
CA LYS A 256 13.86 -1.18 0.28
C LYS A 256 12.96 -0.99 -0.95
N ARG A 257 13.33 -1.47 -2.14
CA ARG A 257 12.38 -1.64 -3.25
C ARG A 257 11.20 -2.54 -2.87
N TRP A 258 11.37 -3.39 -1.87
CA TRP A 258 10.33 -4.25 -1.28
C TRP A 258 9.76 -3.72 0.05
N PHE A 259 10.10 -2.49 0.42
CA PHE A 259 9.54 -1.86 1.61
C PHE A 259 8.04 -1.62 1.44
N ASP A 260 7.25 -2.14 2.37
CA ASP A 260 5.81 -1.97 2.42
C ASP A 260 5.47 -0.98 3.53
N THR A 261 5.32 0.28 3.14
CA THR A 261 5.01 1.39 4.06
C THR A 261 3.79 1.09 4.93
N GLN A 262 2.86 0.25 4.48
CA GLN A 262 1.63 0.02 5.22
C GLN A 262 1.84 -0.80 6.50
N VAL A 263 2.87 -1.65 6.55
CA VAL A 263 3.24 -2.42 7.76
C VAL A 263 4.54 -1.91 8.40
N SER A 264 5.44 -1.33 7.61
CA SER A 264 6.78 -0.96 8.07
C SER A 264 6.98 0.51 8.43
N CYS A 265 5.99 1.38 8.18
CA CYS A 265 6.04 2.76 8.64
C CYS A 265 6.16 2.84 10.17
N PRO A 266 7.22 3.47 10.74
CA PRO A 266 7.35 3.65 12.18
C PRO A 266 6.13 4.34 12.83
N GLY A 267 5.49 5.26 12.12
CA GLY A 267 4.27 5.95 12.55
C GLY A 267 2.99 5.11 12.58
N LEU A 268 3.00 3.85 12.10
CA LEU A 268 1.82 2.98 12.13
C LEU A 268 1.32 2.78 13.57
N VAL A 269 0.08 3.19 13.85
CA VAL A 269 -0.48 3.09 15.20
C VAL A 269 -0.86 1.65 15.56
N ALA A 270 -0.83 1.31 16.85
CA ALA A 270 -1.05 -0.04 17.33
C ALA A 270 -2.39 -0.66 16.88
N GLU A 271 -3.48 0.12 16.89
CA GLU A 271 -4.82 -0.32 16.45
C GLU A 271 -4.88 -0.68 14.95
N SER A 272 -3.94 -0.21 14.15
CA SER A 272 -3.87 -0.51 12.71
C SER A 272 -3.04 -1.75 12.39
N ILE A 273 -2.23 -2.23 13.34
CA ILE A 273 -1.31 -3.37 13.13
C ILE A 273 -2.06 -4.61 12.60
N PRO A 274 -3.18 -5.08 13.20
CA PRO A 274 -3.84 -6.28 12.71
C PRO A 274 -4.28 -6.18 11.25
N ARG A 275 -4.73 -4.99 10.81
CA ARG A 275 -5.19 -4.73 9.44
C ARG A 275 -4.02 -4.60 8.46
N ALA A 276 -2.98 -3.88 8.84
CA ALA A 276 -1.75 -3.73 8.06
C ALA A 276 -1.11 -5.09 7.80
N VAL A 277 -0.92 -5.89 8.85
CA VAL A 277 -0.33 -7.23 8.72
C VAL A 277 -1.22 -8.12 7.85
N ASN A 278 -2.55 -8.04 7.97
CA ASN A 278 -3.49 -8.84 7.15
C ASN A 278 -3.37 -8.50 5.66
N LEU A 279 -3.28 -7.21 5.34
CA LEU A 279 -3.05 -6.77 3.97
C LEU A 279 -1.72 -7.31 3.43
N VAL A 280 -0.66 -7.26 4.22
CA VAL A 280 0.65 -7.75 3.80
C VAL A 280 0.67 -9.27 3.64
N LEU A 281 -0.10 -10.04 4.43
CA LEU A 281 -0.27 -11.47 4.17
C LEU A 281 -0.85 -11.74 2.78
N LEU A 282 -1.84 -10.97 2.33
CA LEU A 282 -2.42 -11.11 1.00
C LEU A 282 -1.38 -10.82 -0.10
N ARG A 283 -0.52 -9.81 0.12
CA ARG A 283 0.60 -9.47 -0.77
C ARG A 283 1.70 -10.54 -0.77
N LEU A 284 1.98 -11.14 0.39
CA LEU A 284 2.92 -12.26 0.53
C LEU A 284 2.43 -13.47 -0.25
N ILE A 285 1.17 -13.88 -0.08
CA ILE A 285 0.57 -14.99 -0.84
C ILE A 285 0.65 -14.71 -2.36
N ALA A 286 0.35 -13.49 -2.79
CA ALA A 286 0.45 -13.12 -4.21
C ALA A 286 1.90 -13.21 -4.72
N SER A 287 2.86 -12.69 -3.96
CA SER A 287 4.29 -12.70 -4.31
C SER A 287 4.83 -14.12 -4.44
N LEU A 288 4.50 -15.00 -3.49
CA LEU A 288 4.86 -16.42 -3.52
C LEU A 288 4.28 -17.12 -4.75
N ARG A 289 3.02 -16.88 -5.07
CA ARG A 289 2.37 -17.47 -6.26
C ARG A 289 2.95 -16.98 -7.59
N GLN A 290 3.54 -15.79 -7.60
CA GLN A 290 4.19 -15.20 -8.78
C GLN A 290 5.69 -15.53 -8.86
N GLY A 291 6.23 -16.28 -7.90
CA GLY A 291 7.67 -16.59 -7.84
C GLY A 291 8.56 -15.40 -7.47
N GLN A 292 7.99 -14.34 -6.87
CA GLN A 292 8.73 -13.16 -6.42
C GLN A 292 9.40 -13.43 -5.07
N TRP A 293 10.39 -14.32 -5.04
CA TRP A 293 10.94 -14.88 -3.80
C TRP A 293 11.62 -13.85 -2.89
N ALA A 294 12.45 -12.97 -3.44
CA ALA A 294 13.13 -11.93 -2.67
C ALA A 294 12.11 -10.96 -2.02
N LYS A 295 11.07 -10.58 -2.78
CA LYS A 295 9.97 -9.78 -2.26
C LYS A 295 9.19 -10.52 -1.17
N ALA A 296 8.87 -11.79 -1.39
CA ALA A 296 8.18 -12.60 -0.40
C ALA A 296 8.98 -12.70 0.91
N LEU A 297 10.29 -12.90 0.84
CA LEU A 297 11.17 -12.92 2.01
C LEU A 297 11.16 -11.56 2.73
N ALA A 298 11.30 -10.46 2.00
CA ALA A 298 11.21 -9.12 2.57
C ALA A 298 9.86 -8.85 3.27
N LEU A 299 8.73 -9.32 2.70
CA LEU A 299 7.42 -9.18 3.31
C LEU A 299 7.28 -10.04 4.59
N CYS A 300 7.85 -11.25 4.60
CA CYS A 300 7.92 -12.07 5.83
C CYS A 300 8.65 -11.31 6.95
N ASP A 301 9.80 -10.73 6.64
CA ASP A 301 10.61 -10.01 7.62
C ASP A 301 9.87 -8.79 8.20
N GLN A 302 9.20 -8.04 7.35
CA GLN A 302 8.42 -6.87 7.74
C GLN A 302 7.21 -7.25 8.63
N VAL A 303 6.54 -8.36 8.34
CA VAL A 303 5.45 -8.89 9.17
C VAL A 303 5.97 -9.33 10.54
N LEU A 304 7.06 -10.10 10.58
CA LEU A 304 7.58 -10.68 11.82
C LEU A 304 8.17 -9.65 12.79
N VAL A 305 8.58 -8.47 12.28
CA VAL A 305 8.93 -7.31 13.13
C VAL A 305 7.71 -6.77 13.90
N ARG A 306 6.50 -6.91 13.35
CA ARG A 306 5.26 -6.41 13.98
C ARG A 306 4.56 -7.47 14.82
N GLU A 307 4.49 -8.69 14.31
CA GLU A 307 3.70 -9.75 14.90
C GLU A 307 4.28 -11.12 14.51
N PHE A 308 4.50 -11.98 15.50
CA PHE A 308 4.91 -13.35 15.22
C PHE A 308 3.74 -14.17 14.69
N ILE A 309 3.91 -14.75 13.49
CA ILE A 309 2.93 -15.62 12.85
C ILE A 309 3.65 -16.89 12.40
N GLY A 310 3.24 -18.04 12.93
CA GLY A 310 3.93 -19.31 12.71
C GLY A 310 4.06 -19.69 11.23
N GLU A 311 3.01 -19.45 10.44
CA GLU A 311 3.04 -19.72 8.99
C GLU A 311 4.00 -18.79 8.24
N VAL A 312 4.12 -17.52 8.65
CA VAL A 312 5.04 -16.56 8.04
C VAL A 312 6.49 -16.93 8.34
N GLU A 313 6.78 -17.31 9.58
CA GLU A 313 8.12 -17.80 9.97
C GLU A 313 8.48 -19.12 9.27
N ALA A 314 7.51 -20.00 9.05
CA ALA A 314 7.73 -21.23 8.29
C ALA A 314 8.08 -20.94 6.82
N VAL A 315 7.37 -20.00 6.17
CA VAL A 315 7.71 -19.53 4.82
C VAL A 315 9.09 -18.90 4.79
N ARG A 316 9.39 -18.01 5.74
CA ARG A 316 10.70 -17.34 5.85
C ARG A 316 11.84 -18.35 5.94
N ARG A 317 11.75 -19.32 6.85
CA ARG A 317 12.75 -20.40 6.99
C ARG A 317 12.89 -21.23 5.72
N HIS A 318 11.79 -21.52 5.03
CA HIS A 318 11.82 -22.26 3.77
C HIS A 318 12.58 -21.50 2.68
N LEU A 319 12.30 -20.20 2.51
CA LEU A 319 12.99 -19.35 1.53
C LEU A 319 14.48 -19.21 1.85
N LEU A 320 14.83 -18.99 3.12
CA LEU A 320 16.23 -18.93 3.56
C LEU A 320 16.95 -20.26 3.36
N GLY A 321 16.31 -21.39 3.66
CA GLY A 321 16.86 -22.73 3.43
C GLY A 321 17.10 -23.04 1.95
N ALA A 322 16.37 -22.37 1.05
CA ALA A 322 16.58 -22.42 -0.39
C ALA A 322 17.65 -21.42 -0.91
N GLY A 323 18.30 -20.67 -0.02
CA GLY A 323 19.35 -19.71 -0.39
C GLY A 323 18.84 -18.38 -0.94
N ILE A 324 17.57 -18.05 -0.75
CA ILE A 324 17.04 -16.71 -1.07
C ILE A 324 17.59 -15.72 -0.02
N GLN A 325 18.12 -14.60 -0.48
CA GLN A 325 18.65 -13.50 0.34
C GLN A 325 17.89 -12.20 0.03
#